data_AF-A0A9E6AQA7-F1
#
_entry.id   AF-A0A9E6AQA7-F1
#
_cell.length_a   1.000
_cell.length_b   1.000
_cell.length_c   1.000
_cell.angle_alpha   90.00
_cell.angle_beta   90.00
_cell.angle_gamma   90.00
#
_symmetry.space_group_name_H-M   'P 1'
#
loop_
_entity.id
_entity.type
_entity.pdbx_description
1 polymer ?
#
loop_
_entity_poly.entity_id
_entity_poly.type
_entity_poly.pdbx_seq_one_letter_code
_entity_poly.pdbx_strand_id
1 'polypeptide(L)'
;MELDRGSNNPLCQAPDGSYSTTQRYGKAFPGTRHLEVLKGFGANSIVASICPRNATDQSRDDYGYRPAVDALVTRLGSAMQVRCLPRELAVTGSVENGDLNIACTFVEARPGLGSTCDCNSPGRRVIAVNVVAGTIDQLIEQGSCVEETDGPSCTDVCLCEIAPAGGDFNAAGYAECLNVDDSSQPGWCYVDPENGRGSYDLIPEACRASEPRMIKFSDPNDDLPADGSTVFIACGCGGLASNC
;
A
#
# COMPACT_ATOMS: atom_id res chain seq x y z
N MET A 1 27.85 -16.57 20.05
CA MET A 1 28.08 -16.12 21.45
C MET A 1 27.08 -16.87 22.31
N GLU A 2 27.51 -17.98 22.89
CA GLU A 2 26.66 -18.84 23.72
C GLU A 2 26.56 -18.22 25.11
N LEU A 3 25.40 -17.67 25.46
CA LEU A 3 25.18 -17.09 26.78
C LEU A 3 25.06 -18.24 27.77
N ASP A 4 26.00 -18.33 28.70
CA ASP A 4 26.04 -19.33 29.76
C ASP A 4 24.72 -19.26 30.57
N ARG A 5 23.88 -20.29 30.44
CA ARG A 5 22.45 -20.24 30.79
C ARG A 5 22.15 -20.50 32.27
N GLY A 6 23.10 -20.52 33.19
CA GLY A 6 22.74 -20.84 34.58
C GLY A 6 23.67 -20.41 35.71
N SER A 7 24.99 -20.35 35.52
CA SER A 7 25.86 -20.46 36.70
C SER A 7 26.32 -19.16 37.35
N ASN A 8 26.09 -17.98 36.75
CA ASN A 8 26.32 -16.64 37.34
C ASN A 8 25.78 -15.54 36.40
N ASN A 9 24.74 -15.84 35.62
CA ASN A 9 24.28 -14.91 34.60
C ASN A 9 23.40 -13.82 35.23
N PRO A 10 23.84 -12.54 35.27
CA PRO A 10 23.06 -11.46 35.88
C PRO A 10 21.70 -11.25 35.19
N LEU A 11 21.55 -11.69 33.94
CA LEU A 11 20.27 -11.64 33.24
C LEU A 11 19.25 -12.61 33.81
N CYS A 12 19.69 -13.65 34.53
CA CYS A 12 18.84 -14.68 35.10
C CYS A 12 18.81 -14.65 36.64
N GLN A 13 19.23 -13.55 37.26
CA GLN A 13 19.19 -13.41 38.72
C GLN A 13 17.75 -13.21 39.21
N ALA A 14 17.34 -13.97 40.22
CA ALA A 14 16.05 -13.82 40.89
C ALA A 14 16.10 -12.69 41.95
N PRO A 15 14.93 -12.19 42.43
CA PRO A 15 14.89 -11.11 43.41
C PRO A 15 15.58 -11.43 44.75
N ASP A 16 15.70 -12.71 45.08
CA ASP A 16 16.41 -13.22 46.26
C ASP A 16 17.93 -13.34 46.05
N GLY A 17 18.43 -12.94 44.88
CA GLY A 17 19.83 -12.98 44.51
C GLY A 17 20.31 -14.30 43.91
N SER A 18 19.46 -15.34 43.89
CA SER A 18 19.80 -16.64 43.31
C SER A 18 19.88 -16.59 41.78
N TYR A 19 20.74 -17.41 41.17
CA TYR A 19 20.82 -17.52 39.72
C TYR A 19 19.91 -18.64 39.20
N SER A 20 19.18 -18.34 38.13
CA SER A 20 18.22 -19.22 37.48
C SER A 20 18.61 -19.42 36.01
N THR A 21 17.89 -20.29 35.30
CA THR A 21 17.89 -20.36 33.83
C THR A 21 16.86 -19.43 33.20
N THR A 22 15.96 -18.86 34.01
CA THR A 22 14.93 -17.92 33.55
C THR A 22 15.53 -16.53 33.43
N GLN A 23 15.63 -16.01 32.20
CA GLN A 23 16.05 -14.64 31.95
C GLN A 23 14.98 -13.65 32.45
N ARG A 24 15.31 -12.89 33.49
CA ARG A 24 14.45 -11.88 34.12
C ARG A 24 14.83 -10.46 33.71
N TYR A 25 16.09 -10.22 33.39
CA TYR A 25 16.66 -8.91 33.00
C TYR A 25 17.22 -8.93 31.56
N GLY A 26 17.53 -7.76 31.00
CA GLY A 26 18.01 -7.64 29.61
C GLY A 26 16.97 -8.01 28.56
N LYS A 27 15.68 -7.81 28.88
CA LYS A 27 14.60 -7.83 27.89
C LYS A 27 14.91 -6.78 26.80
N ALA A 28 14.44 -7.00 25.58
CA ALA A 28 14.68 -6.14 24.43
C ALA A 28 13.91 -4.79 24.52
N PHE A 29 14.06 -4.09 25.64
CA PHE A 29 13.57 -2.73 25.83
C PHE A 29 14.69 -1.77 25.47
N PRO A 30 14.57 -1.01 24.38
CA PRO A 30 15.51 0.06 24.10
C PRO A 30 15.50 1.08 25.25
N GLY A 31 16.63 1.74 25.48
CA GLY A 31 16.72 2.79 26.51
C GLY A 31 15.71 3.90 26.23
N THR A 32 15.08 4.43 27.29
CA THR A 32 13.99 5.44 27.19
C THR A 32 14.37 6.67 26.38
N ARG A 33 15.63 7.13 26.49
CA ARG A 33 16.15 8.27 25.70
C ARG A 33 16.09 8.02 24.19
N HIS A 34 16.42 6.82 23.73
CA HIS A 34 16.35 6.49 22.31
C HIS A 34 14.88 6.41 21.84
N LEU A 35 14.00 5.87 22.68
CA LEU A 35 12.56 5.85 22.41
C LEU A 35 11.98 7.26 22.33
N GLU A 36 12.37 8.16 23.22
CA GLU A 36 11.93 9.56 23.20
C GLU A 36 12.41 10.32 21.96
N VAL A 37 13.67 10.11 21.55
CA VAL A 37 14.21 10.68 20.31
C VAL A 37 13.43 10.19 19.09
N LEU A 38 13.20 8.88 18.97
CA LEU A 38 12.46 8.32 17.85
C LEU A 38 11.01 8.82 17.85
N LYS A 39 10.33 8.85 19.01
CA LYS A 39 8.98 9.44 19.12
C LYS A 39 8.94 10.92 18.75
N GLY A 40 9.96 11.69 19.15
CA GLY A 40 10.10 13.10 18.81
C GLY A 40 10.42 13.35 17.33
N PHE A 41 10.97 12.35 16.63
CA PHE A 41 11.22 12.40 15.18
C PHE A 41 9.94 12.27 14.34
N GLY A 42 8.81 11.97 14.99
CA GLY A 42 7.48 11.98 14.38
C GLY A 42 7.37 11.01 13.21
N ALA A 43 6.82 11.50 12.09
CA ALA A 43 6.59 10.73 10.87
C ALA A 43 7.86 10.10 10.26
N ASN A 44 9.05 10.53 10.69
CA ASN A 44 10.30 9.97 10.18
C ASN A 44 10.77 8.71 10.94
N SER A 45 10.10 8.27 12.01
CA SER A 45 10.40 7.01 12.70
C SER A 45 9.17 6.10 12.86
N ILE A 46 9.40 4.79 12.96
CA ILE A 46 8.39 3.85 13.45
C ILE A 46 8.97 3.21 14.71
N VAL A 47 8.24 3.30 15.81
CA VAL A 47 8.62 2.70 17.09
C VAL A 47 7.68 1.53 17.36
N ALA A 48 8.23 0.31 17.32
CA ALA A 48 7.50 -0.92 17.60
C ALA A 48 8.29 -1.84 18.52
N SER A 49 7.62 -2.87 19.06
CA SER A 49 8.22 -3.88 19.93
C SER A 49 8.63 -5.12 19.12
N ILE A 50 9.85 -5.61 19.33
CA ILE A 50 10.31 -6.92 18.81
C ILE A 50 9.72 -8.10 19.62
N CYS A 51 8.98 -7.84 20.68
CA CYS A 51 8.25 -8.86 21.42
C CYS A 51 6.74 -8.61 21.29
N PRO A 52 5.95 -9.58 20.82
CA PRO A 52 4.50 -9.44 20.74
C PRO A 52 3.91 -9.33 22.14
N ARG A 53 2.94 -8.44 22.33
CA ARG A 53 2.25 -8.28 23.62
C ARG A 53 1.37 -9.49 23.92
N ASN A 54 0.70 -10.01 22.90
CA ASN A 54 -0.07 -11.22 22.95
C ASN A 54 0.46 -12.21 21.92
N ALA A 55 0.91 -13.39 22.35
CA ALA A 55 1.43 -14.42 21.46
C ALA A 55 0.48 -15.61 21.29
N THR A 56 -0.69 -15.59 21.93
CA THR A 56 -1.53 -16.79 22.12
C THR A 56 -2.96 -16.63 21.63
N ASP A 57 -3.53 -15.43 21.67
CA ASP A 57 -4.92 -15.17 21.30
C ASP A 57 -5.00 -14.42 19.96
N GLN A 58 -5.22 -15.17 18.89
CA GLN A 58 -5.28 -14.68 17.50
C GLN A 58 -6.43 -13.70 17.23
N SER A 59 -7.45 -13.67 18.10
CA SER A 59 -8.63 -12.82 17.91
C SER A 59 -8.39 -11.36 18.32
N ARG A 60 -7.28 -11.07 19.00
CA ARG A 60 -6.96 -9.72 19.49
C ARG A 60 -6.15 -8.90 18.49
N ASP A 61 -6.37 -7.60 18.51
CA ASP A 61 -5.65 -6.64 17.66
C ASP A 61 -4.15 -6.57 17.98
N ASP A 62 -3.77 -6.86 19.24
CA ASP A 62 -2.37 -6.92 19.68
C ASP A 62 -1.74 -8.31 19.60
N TYR A 63 -2.35 -9.23 18.83
CA TYR A 63 -1.78 -10.54 18.56
C TYR A 63 -0.55 -10.46 17.66
N GLY A 64 0.51 -11.16 18.07
CA GLY A 64 1.76 -11.22 17.35
C GLY A 64 2.34 -9.83 17.14
N TYR A 65 2.76 -9.57 15.91
CA TYR A 65 3.37 -8.29 15.51
C TYR A 65 2.39 -7.34 14.82
N ARG A 66 1.08 -7.60 14.86
CA ARG A 66 0.07 -6.75 14.18
C ARG A 66 0.27 -5.25 14.44
N PRO A 67 0.42 -4.76 15.68
CA PRO A 67 0.63 -3.32 15.90
C PRO A 67 1.92 -2.75 15.27
N ALA A 68 2.96 -3.59 15.12
CA ALA A 68 4.21 -3.21 14.46
C ALA A 68 4.05 -3.17 12.94
N VAL A 69 3.34 -4.16 12.40
CA VAL A 69 3.03 -4.28 10.97
C VAL A 69 2.07 -3.16 10.54
N ASP A 70 1.02 -2.88 11.31
CA ASP A 70 0.07 -1.81 11.03
C ASP A 70 0.79 -0.45 10.95
N ALA A 71 1.68 -0.15 11.89
CA ALA A 71 2.47 1.08 11.87
C ALA A 71 3.43 1.16 10.66
N LEU A 72 3.95 0.02 10.18
CA LEU A 72 4.72 -0.05 8.94
C LEU A 72 3.83 0.17 7.72
N VAL A 73 2.67 -0.48 7.66
CA VAL A 73 1.71 -0.38 6.56
C VAL A 73 1.13 1.01 6.45
N THR A 74 0.68 1.64 7.55
CA THR A 74 0.17 3.02 7.51
C THR A 74 1.22 3.99 6.97
N ARG A 75 2.49 3.82 7.36
CA ARG A 75 3.56 4.73 6.92
C ARG A 75 4.03 4.48 5.49
N LEU A 76 4.18 3.21 5.11
CA LEU A 76 4.64 2.85 3.77
C LEU A 76 3.49 2.97 2.76
N GLY A 77 2.27 2.66 3.18
CA GLY A 77 1.05 2.77 2.38
C GLY A 77 0.86 4.18 1.82
N SER A 78 0.90 5.21 2.68
CA SER A 78 0.81 6.61 2.24
C SER A 78 1.96 7.04 1.32
N ALA A 79 3.17 6.48 1.52
CA ALA A 79 4.32 6.73 0.65
C ALA A 79 4.26 5.98 -0.69
N MET A 80 3.51 4.88 -0.76
CA MET A 80 3.29 4.06 -1.96
C MET A 80 2.07 4.50 -2.80
N GLN A 81 1.23 5.39 -2.26
CA GLN A 81 0.14 6.04 -3.00
C GLN A 81 0.68 6.97 -4.11
N VAL A 82 1.91 7.49 -3.97
CA VAL A 82 2.57 8.25 -5.03
C VAL A 82 3.28 7.30 -5.98
N ARG A 83 2.62 6.98 -7.10
CA ARG A 83 3.22 6.25 -8.21
C ARG A 83 3.77 7.27 -9.20
N CYS A 84 5.00 7.74 -8.96
CA CYS A 84 5.77 8.41 -10.02
C CYS A 84 5.83 7.45 -11.23
N LEU A 85 5.67 7.99 -12.44
CA LEU A 85 5.66 7.18 -13.66
C LEU A 85 6.90 7.48 -14.51
N PRO A 86 7.79 6.49 -14.74
CA PRO A 86 8.98 6.68 -15.56
C PRO A 86 8.68 6.84 -17.06
N ARG A 87 7.46 6.46 -17.48
CA ARG A 87 7.01 6.57 -18.87
C ARG A 87 5.62 7.16 -18.94
N GLU A 88 5.35 7.85 -20.04
CA GLU A 88 4.01 8.29 -20.40
C GLU A 88 3.09 7.07 -20.62
N LEU A 89 1.84 7.19 -20.16
CA LEU A 89 0.80 6.22 -20.48
C LEU A 89 0.25 6.45 -21.88
N ALA A 90 -0.14 5.38 -22.57
CA ALA A 90 -0.81 5.52 -23.86
C ALA A 90 -2.19 6.15 -23.64
N VAL A 91 -2.33 7.40 -24.09
CA VAL A 91 -3.56 8.19 -24.02
C VAL A 91 -4.05 8.46 -25.45
N THR A 92 -5.35 8.31 -25.68
CA THR A 92 -6.02 8.82 -26.88
C THR A 92 -7.12 9.80 -26.48
N GLY A 93 -7.40 10.79 -27.33
CA GLY A 93 -8.37 11.83 -27.01
C GLY A 93 -7.89 12.81 -25.93
N SER A 94 -8.81 13.58 -25.38
CA SER A 94 -8.54 14.65 -24.41
C SER A 94 -9.74 14.88 -23.50
N VAL A 95 -9.49 15.39 -22.29
CA VAL A 95 -10.55 15.76 -21.34
C VAL A 95 -11.46 16.85 -21.94
N GLU A 96 -10.86 17.83 -22.61
CA GLU A 96 -11.59 18.97 -23.20
C GLU A 96 -12.59 18.54 -24.29
N ASN A 97 -12.24 17.53 -25.09
CA ASN A 97 -13.09 17.01 -26.16
C ASN A 97 -14.04 15.89 -25.71
N GLY A 98 -13.96 15.43 -24.46
CA GLY A 98 -14.82 14.39 -23.92
C GLY A 98 -14.54 12.98 -24.46
N ASP A 99 -13.37 12.75 -25.05
CA ASP A 99 -12.99 11.51 -25.72
C ASP A 99 -11.74 10.86 -25.09
N LEU A 100 -11.35 11.31 -23.89
CA LEU A 100 -10.18 10.80 -23.19
C LEU A 100 -10.29 9.29 -22.93
N ASN A 101 -9.26 8.56 -23.32
CA ASN A 101 -9.07 7.15 -23.02
C ASN A 101 -7.62 6.91 -22.61
N ILE A 102 -7.42 6.23 -21.49
CA ILE A 102 -6.12 5.77 -21.02
C ILE A 102 -6.13 4.25 -21.11
N ALA A 103 -5.21 3.67 -21.88
CA ALA A 103 -5.14 2.22 -22.12
C ALA A 103 -4.54 1.43 -20.95
N CYS A 104 -4.86 1.82 -19.71
CA CYS A 104 -4.39 1.18 -18.50
C CYS A 104 -5.52 0.99 -17.50
N THR A 105 -5.54 -0.17 -16.87
CA THR A 105 -6.46 -0.55 -15.78
C THR A 105 -5.67 -0.56 -14.47
N PHE A 106 -6.22 0.08 -13.45
CA PHE A 106 -5.64 0.10 -12.11
C PHE A 106 -6.36 -0.92 -11.26
N VAL A 107 -5.66 -1.98 -10.87
CA VAL A 107 -6.25 -3.10 -10.14
C VAL A 107 -5.78 -3.05 -8.70
N GLU A 108 -6.73 -2.99 -7.78
CA GLU A 108 -6.48 -3.08 -6.36
C GLU A 108 -6.76 -4.49 -5.86
N ALA A 109 -5.73 -5.11 -5.30
CA ALA A 109 -5.80 -6.39 -4.62
C ALA A 109 -5.88 -6.18 -3.11
N ARG A 110 -6.99 -6.62 -2.51
CA ARG A 110 -7.21 -6.57 -1.06
C ARG A 110 -7.17 -7.97 -0.45
N PRO A 111 -6.46 -8.19 0.66
CA PRO A 111 -6.48 -9.46 1.36
C PRO A 111 -7.84 -9.72 2.03
N GLY A 112 -8.29 -10.98 2.02
CA GLY A 112 -9.30 -11.46 2.97
C GLY A 112 -10.78 -11.24 2.61
N LEU A 113 -11.14 -11.19 1.32
CA LEU A 113 -12.53 -10.94 0.91
C LEU A 113 -13.08 -11.88 -0.17
N GLY A 114 -12.30 -12.82 -0.71
CA GLY A 114 -12.75 -13.91 -1.60
C GLY A 114 -13.97 -13.59 -2.48
N SER A 115 -15.01 -14.44 -2.45
CA SER A 115 -16.25 -14.29 -3.21
C SER A 115 -17.21 -13.18 -2.72
N THR A 116 -16.86 -12.49 -1.62
CA THR A 116 -17.61 -11.35 -1.04
C THR A 116 -16.97 -10.00 -1.40
N CYS A 117 -16.12 -9.99 -2.42
CA CYS A 117 -15.45 -8.79 -2.91
C CYS A 117 -16.47 -7.72 -3.35
N ASP A 118 -16.69 -6.70 -2.52
CA ASP A 118 -17.52 -5.55 -2.89
C ASP A 118 -16.69 -4.51 -3.65
N CYS A 119 -16.92 -4.43 -4.96
CA CYS A 119 -16.35 -3.42 -5.83
C CYS A 119 -17.34 -2.29 -6.16
N ASN A 120 -18.43 -2.14 -5.39
CA ASN A 120 -19.40 -1.06 -5.55
C ASN A 120 -19.15 0.11 -4.59
N SER A 121 -18.11 0.03 -3.76
CA SER A 121 -17.71 1.15 -2.91
C SER A 121 -17.20 2.32 -3.77
N PRO A 122 -17.28 3.58 -3.28
CA PRO A 122 -16.84 4.75 -4.03
C PRO A 122 -15.41 4.61 -4.57
N GLY A 123 -15.19 5.05 -5.81
CA GLY A 123 -13.88 4.97 -6.47
C GLY A 123 -13.48 3.58 -6.96
N ARG A 124 -14.36 2.57 -6.82
CA ARG A 124 -14.12 1.20 -7.29
C ARG A 124 -15.17 0.77 -8.31
N ARG A 125 -14.80 -0.21 -9.13
CA ARG A 125 -15.72 -0.95 -10.00
C ARG A 125 -15.26 -2.38 -10.23
N VAL A 126 -16.15 -3.19 -10.79
CA VAL A 126 -15.84 -4.57 -11.17
C VAL A 126 -14.77 -4.57 -12.25
N ILE A 127 -13.71 -5.35 -12.02
CA ILE A 127 -12.60 -5.51 -12.95
C ILE A 127 -13.02 -6.28 -14.22
N ALA A 128 -12.47 -5.89 -15.36
CA ALA A 128 -12.66 -6.61 -16.61
C ALA A 128 -12.03 -8.01 -16.57
N VAL A 129 -12.77 -9.03 -17.03
CA VAL A 129 -12.38 -10.45 -16.93
C VAL A 129 -11.03 -10.76 -17.59
N ASN A 130 -10.66 -10.03 -18.65
CA ASN A 130 -9.41 -10.21 -19.37
C ASN A 130 -8.17 -9.71 -18.61
N VAL A 131 -8.36 -8.95 -17.52
CA VAL A 131 -7.27 -8.43 -16.68
C VAL A 131 -7.03 -9.32 -15.45
N VAL A 132 -8.03 -10.10 -15.03
CA VAL A 132 -8.00 -10.92 -13.82
C VAL A 132 -6.85 -11.92 -13.84
N ALA A 133 -6.73 -12.72 -14.90
CA ALA A 133 -5.70 -13.77 -14.98
C ALA A 133 -4.29 -13.18 -14.87
N GLY A 134 -3.97 -12.15 -15.66
CA GLY A 134 -2.67 -11.48 -15.60
C GLY A 134 -2.38 -10.80 -14.26
N THR A 135 -3.42 -10.35 -13.53
CA THR A 135 -3.25 -9.82 -12.17
C THR A 135 -2.90 -10.93 -11.18
N ILE A 136 -3.56 -12.08 -11.28
CA ILE A 136 -3.27 -13.24 -10.42
C ILE A 136 -1.84 -13.74 -10.67
N ASP A 137 -1.41 -13.84 -11.93
CA ASP A 137 -0.04 -14.22 -12.28
C ASP A 137 0.99 -13.28 -11.62
N GLN A 138 0.74 -11.96 -11.65
CA GLN A 138 1.60 -10.97 -10.98
C GLN A 138 1.60 -11.11 -9.46
N LEU A 139 0.44 -11.40 -8.86
CA LEU A 139 0.33 -11.62 -7.41
C LEU A 139 1.13 -12.85 -6.97
N ILE A 140 1.11 -13.93 -7.77
CA ILE A 140 1.91 -15.13 -7.52
C ILE A 140 3.40 -14.82 -7.67
N GLU A 141 3.80 -14.15 -8.75
CA GLU A 141 5.21 -13.79 -9.00
C GLU A 141 5.80 -12.92 -7.88
N GLN A 142 5.00 -12.02 -7.32
CA GLN A 142 5.39 -11.16 -6.20
C GLN A 142 5.26 -11.86 -4.83
N GLY A 143 4.79 -13.11 -4.78
CA GLY A 143 4.57 -13.85 -3.54
C GLY A 143 3.45 -13.28 -2.66
N SER A 144 2.55 -12.48 -3.23
CA SER A 144 1.41 -11.88 -2.51
C SER A 144 0.31 -12.91 -2.23
N CYS A 145 0.23 -13.95 -3.06
CA CYS A 145 -0.60 -15.13 -2.83
C CYS A 145 0.06 -16.36 -3.47
N VAL A 146 -0.43 -17.54 -3.10
CA VAL A 146 0.05 -18.81 -3.63
C VAL A 146 -1.11 -19.67 -4.09
N GLU A 147 -0.86 -20.54 -5.07
CA GLU A 147 -1.81 -21.58 -5.46
C GLU A 147 -1.78 -22.80 -4.51
N GLU A 148 -0.69 -22.96 -3.75
CA GLU A 148 -0.44 -24.11 -2.86
C GLU A 148 -0.61 -23.79 -1.37
N THR A 149 -0.49 -24.79 -0.49
CA THR A 149 -0.91 -24.75 0.92
C THR A 149 -0.08 -23.85 1.86
N ASP A 150 1.07 -23.32 1.44
CA ASP A 150 1.98 -22.55 2.29
C ASP A 150 1.88 -21.03 2.07
N GLY A 151 0.67 -20.48 2.17
CA GLY A 151 0.43 -19.03 2.11
C GLY A 151 -1.04 -18.63 1.90
N PRO A 152 -1.34 -17.32 1.77
CA PRO A 152 -2.69 -16.85 1.45
C PRO A 152 -3.09 -17.29 0.04
N SER A 153 -4.28 -17.86 -0.11
CA SER A 153 -4.75 -18.33 -1.41
C SER A 153 -5.10 -17.17 -2.33
N CYS A 154 -4.73 -17.29 -3.61
CA CYS A 154 -5.11 -16.31 -4.62
C CYS A 154 -6.63 -16.20 -4.82
N THR A 155 -7.41 -17.21 -4.42
CA THR A 155 -8.88 -17.14 -4.44
C THR A 155 -9.47 -16.28 -3.33
N ASP A 156 -8.68 -15.98 -2.29
CA ASP A 156 -9.11 -15.17 -1.15
C ASP A 156 -8.81 -13.67 -1.34
N VAL A 157 -8.10 -13.34 -2.43
CA VAL A 157 -7.78 -11.97 -2.82
C VAL A 157 -8.99 -11.34 -3.52
N CYS A 158 -9.41 -10.19 -3.02
CA CYS A 158 -10.44 -9.39 -3.67
C CYS A 158 -9.78 -8.44 -4.68
N LEU A 159 -10.17 -8.57 -5.95
CA LEU A 159 -9.69 -7.75 -7.05
C LEU A 159 -10.79 -6.78 -7.49
N CYS A 160 -10.55 -5.49 -7.30
CA CYS A 160 -11.38 -4.42 -7.85
C CYS A 160 -10.57 -3.56 -8.79
N GLU A 161 -11.22 -2.98 -9.79
CA GLU A 161 -10.63 -1.86 -10.51
C GLU A 161 -10.85 -0.57 -9.71
N ILE A 162 -9.81 0.26 -9.62
CA ILE A 162 -9.95 1.64 -9.16
C ILE A 162 -10.45 2.46 -10.36
N ALA A 163 -11.64 3.03 -10.22
CA ALA A 163 -12.26 3.84 -11.28
C ALA A 163 -11.57 5.21 -11.40
N PRO A 164 -11.62 5.86 -12.58
CA PRO A 164 -11.26 7.27 -12.69
C PRO A 164 -12.04 8.11 -11.68
N ALA A 165 -11.44 9.20 -11.17
CA ALA A 165 -12.11 10.07 -10.20
C ALA A 165 -13.47 10.55 -10.73
N GLY A 166 -14.54 10.33 -9.97
CA GLY A 166 -15.92 10.61 -10.41
C GLY A 166 -16.53 9.54 -11.35
N GLY A 167 -15.85 8.42 -11.56
CA GLY A 167 -16.33 7.21 -12.26
C GLY A 167 -15.94 7.11 -13.74
N ASP A 168 -15.65 8.23 -14.40
CA ASP A 168 -15.33 8.32 -15.84
C ASP A 168 -14.34 9.45 -16.11
N PHE A 169 -13.54 9.33 -17.17
CA PHE A 169 -12.55 10.33 -17.59
C PHE A 169 -13.16 11.70 -17.97
N ASN A 170 -14.44 11.71 -18.33
CA ASN A 170 -15.20 12.91 -18.70
C ASN A 170 -16.00 13.50 -17.53
N ALA A 171 -15.96 12.86 -16.35
CA ALA A 171 -16.66 13.34 -15.18
C ALA A 171 -15.98 14.61 -14.62
N ALA A 172 -16.77 15.49 -14.01
CA ALA A 172 -16.25 16.68 -13.32
C ALA A 172 -15.21 16.30 -12.25
N GLY A 173 -15.35 15.12 -11.63
CA GLY A 173 -14.39 14.62 -10.65
C GLY A 173 -13.02 14.29 -11.21
N TYR A 174 -12.93 13.88 -12.47
CA TYR A 174 -11.63 13.64 -13.11
C TYR A 174 -10.90 14.96 -13.32
N ALA A 175 -11.61 15.98 -13.80
CA ALA A 175 -11.08 17.33 -13.93
C ALA A 175 -10.70 17.95 -12.57
N GLU A 176 -11.47 17.71 -11.51
CA GLU A 176 -11.14 18.12 -10.14
C GLU A 176 -9.83 17.48 -9.68
N CYS A 177 -9.74 16.15 -9.73
CA CYS A 177 -8.54 15.39 -9.34
C CYS A 177 -7.25 15.90 -10.03
N LEU A 178 -7.34 16.29 -11.30
CA LEU A 178 -6.22 16.82 -12.07
C LEU A 178 -5.72 18.19 -11.61
N ASN A 179 -6.51 18.95 -10.84
CA ASN A 179 -6.23 20.37 -10.59
C ASN A 179 -6.20 20.77 -9.12
N VAL A 180 -6.70 19.95 -8.19
CA VAL A 180 -6.66 20.24 -6.75
C VAL A 180 -6.03 19.08 -5.98
N ASP A 181 -5.27 19.37 -4.93
CA ASP A 181 -4.62 18.35 -4.08
C ASP A 181 -5.64 17.41 -3.42
N ASP A 182 -6.66 17.95 -2.77
CA ASP A 182 -7.67 17.18 -2.04
C ASP A 182 -9.00 17.14 -2.81
N SER A 183 -9.07 16.32 -3.85
CA SER A 183 -10.32 16.18 -4.61
C SER A 183 -11.37 15.42 -3.80
N SER A 184 -12.60 15.93 -3.83
CA SER A 184 -13.75 15.32 -3.15
C SER A 184 -14.26 14.05 -3.81
N GLN A 185 -13.70 13.69 -4.98
CA GLN A 185 -14.20 12.64 -5.85
C GLN A 185 -13.32 11.40 -5.74
N PRO A 186 -13.87 10.28 -5.22
CA PRO A 186 -13.16 9.02 -5.12
C PRO A 186 -12.72 8.50 -6.49
N GLY A 187 -11.47 8.07 -6.61
CA GLY A 187 -10.90 7.44 -7.80
C GLY A 187 -9.44 7.82 -8.04
N TRP A 188 -9.02 7.77 -9.30
CA TRP A 188 -7.67 8.19 -9.69
C TRP A 188 -7.68 9.16 -10.89
N CYS A 189 -6.59 9.90 -11.04
CA CYS A 189 -6.28 10.66 -12.24
C CYS A 189 -4.80 10.54 -12.62
N TYR A 190 -4.53 10.65 -13.93
CA TYR A 190 -3.18 10.67 -14.48
C TYR A 190 -2.72 12.11 -14.68
N VAL A 191 -1.77 12.54 -13.84
CA VAL A 191 -1.20 13.88 -13.85
C VAL A 191 0.05 13.85 -14.73
N ASP A 192 0.02 14.63 -15.82
CA ASP A 192 1.05 14.74 -16.85
C ASP A 192 1.07 16.19 -17.37
N PRO A 193 1.68 17.12 -16.62
CA PRO A 193 1.66 18.55 -16.92
C PRO A 193 2.34 18.89 -18.24
N GLU A 194 3.33 18.09 -18.67
CA GLU A 194 4.01 18.25 -19.97
C GLU A 194 3.04 18.12 -21.15
N ASN A 195 1.99 17.31 -20.98
CA ASN A 195 0.93 17.10 -21.97
C ASN A 195 -0.37 17.82 -21.60
N GLY A 196 -0.30 18.83 -20.74
CA GLY A 196 -1.45 19.66 -20.36
C GLY A 196 -2.47 18.98 -19.44
N ARG A 197 -2.11 17.87 -18.78
CA ARG A 197 -2.99 17.15 -17.84
C ARG A 197 -2.58 17.46 -16.40
N GLY A 198 -3.23 18.46 -15.82
CA GLY A 198 -2.98 18.90 -14.44
C GLY A 198 -1.76 19.80 -14.27
N SER A 199 -1.41 20.08 -13.02
CA SER A 199 -0.32 21.02 -12.66
C SER A 199 0.91 20.31 -12.10
N TYR A 200 2.09 20.88 -12.33
CA TYR A 200 3.33 20.47 -11.65
C TYR A 200 3.24 20.59 -10.13
N ASP A 201 2.39 21.48 -9.61
CA ASP A 201 2.22 21.68 -8.17
C ASP A 201 1.74 20.40 -7.47
N LEU A 202 0.94 19.58 -8.15
CA LEU A 202 0.43 18.30 -7.64
C LEU A 202 1.49 17.20 -7.61
N ILE A 203 2.59 17.37 -8.35
CA ILE A 203 3.65 16.36 -8.44
C ILE A 203 4.63 16.57 -7.28
N PRO A 204 4.87 15.55 -6.43
CA PRO A 204 5.86 15.63 -5.37
C PRO A 204 7.25 15.94 -5.92
N GLU A 205 8.02 16.74 -5.18
CA GLU A 205 9.37 17.16 -5.60
C GLU A 205 10.27 15.98 -5.97
N ALA A 206 10.12 14.84 -5.27
CA ALA A 206 10.84 13.60 -5.55
C ALA A 206 10.57 13.04 -6.96
N CYS A 207 9.36 13.19 -7.52
CA CYS A 207 9.06 12.73 -8.87
C CYS A 207 9.59 13.72 -9.93
N ARG A 208 9.51 15.04 -9.68
CA ARG A 208 9.79 16.08 -10.70
C ARG A 208 11.18 15.98 -11.36
N ALA A 209 12.18 15.45 -10.64
CA ALA A 209 13.56 15.39 -11.12
C ALA A 209 13.81 14.32 -12.20
N SER A 210 13.03 13.23 -12.20
CA SER A 210 13.25 12.08 -13.10
C SER A 210 11.97 11.58 -13.79
N GLU A 211 10.81 11.85 -13.21
CA GLU A 211 9.51 11.30 -13.58
C GLU A 211 8.43 12.38 -13.40
N PRO A 212 8.27 13.32 -14.34
CA PRO A 212 7.36 14.48 -14.21
C PRO A 212 5.88 14.10 -14.39
N ARG A 213 5.52 12.88 -14.03
CA ARG A 213 4.21 12.25 -14.24
C ARG A 213 3.88 11.40 -13.03
N MET A 214 2.61 11.36 -12.66
CA MET A 214 2.17 10.49 -11.57
C MET A 214 0.75 9.99 -11.75
N ILE A 215 0.46 8.88 -11.09
CA ILE A 215 -0.92 8.49 -10.78
C ILE A 215 -1.25 9.03 -9.40
N LYS A 216 -2.33 9.79 -9.37
CA LYS A 216 -2.87 10.36 -8.15
C LYS A 216 -4.15 9.62 -7.80
N PHE A 217 -4.20 9.07 -6.59
CA PHE A 217 -5.43 8.61 -5.98
C PHE A 217 -6.06 9.76 -5.20
N SER A 218 -7.39 9.82 -5.22
CA SER A 218 -8.18 10.83 -4.55
C SER A 218 -9.33 10.13 -3.86
N ASP A 219 -9.50 10.38 -2.57
CA ASP A 219 -10.68 9.99 -1.81
C ASP A 219 -10.77 10.86 -0.55
N PRO A 220 -11.91 11.52 -0.28
CA PRO A 220 -12.07 12.37 0.90
C PRO A 220 -11.89 11.64 2.24
N ASN A 221 -11.99 10.30 2.26
CA ASN A 221 -11.81 9.51 3.47
C ASN A 221 -10.44 8.84 3.55
N ASP A 222 -9.58 9.00 2.54
CA ASP A 222 -8.29 8.30 2.42
C ASP A 222 -8.42 6.75 2.46
N ASP A 223 -9.57 6.23 1.99
CA ASP A 223 -9.87 4.78 1.91
C ASP A 223 -9.47 4.17 0.55
N LEU A 224 -8.83 4.97 -0.32
CA LEU A 224 -8.47 4.60 -1.69
C LEU A 224 -7.02 4.96 -2.04
N PRO A 225 -6.16 3.97 -2.33
CA PRO A 225 -6.39 2.52 -2.19
C PRO A 225 -6.61 2.13 -0.73
N ALA A 226 -7.26 0.99 -0.46
CA ALA A 226 -7.47 0.57 0.92
C ALA A 226 -6.15 0.28 1.62
N ASP A 227 -6.13 0.52 2.93
CA ASP A 227 -5.00 0.14 3.79
C ASP A 227 -4.63 -1.34 3.63
N GLY A 228 -3.34 -1.60 3.43
CA GLY A 228 -2.81 -2.94 3.21
C GLY A 228 -3.16 -3.58 1.87
N SER A 229 -3.75 -2.82 0.93
CA SER A 229 -3.96 -3.27 -0.45
C SER A 229 -2.69 -3.13 -1.30
N THR A 230 -2.63 -3.91 -2.37
CA THR A 230 -1.60 -3.78 -3.41
C THR A 230 -2.24 -3.29 -4.70
N VAL A 231 -1.71 -2.22 -5.30
CA VAL A 231 -2.19 -1.70 -6.59
C VAL A 231 -1.28 -2.12 -7.74
N PHE A 232 -1.88 -2.64 -8.81
CA PHE A 232 -1.26 -3.03 -10.06
C PHE A 232 -1.72 -2.13 -11.20
N ILE A 233 -0.85 -1.95 -12.21
CA ILE A 233 -1.18 -1.21 -13.42
C ILE A 233 -1.09 -2.19 -14.58
N ALA A 234 -2.23 -2.54 -15.15
CA ALA A 234 -2.34 -3.39 -16.33
C ALA A 234 -2.60 -2.51 -17.55
N CYS A 235 -1.55 -2.20 -18.31
CA CYS A 235 -1.68 -1.46 -19.55
C CYS A 235 -1.83 -2.40 -20.74
N GLY A 236 -2.89 -2.22 -21.52
CA GLY A 236 -3.01 -2.85 -22.83
C GLY A 236 -2.11 -2.14 -23.83
N CYS A 237 -1.49 -2.89 -24.73
CA CYS A 237 -0.90 -2.29 -25.92
C CYS A 237 -2.08 -1.75 -26.74
N GLY A 238 -2.25 -0.42 -26.76
CA GLY A 238 -3.30 0.26 -27.52
C GLY A 238 -3.31 -0.26 -28.96
N GLY A 239 -4.50 -0.46 -29.52
CA GLY A 239 -4.70 -1.13 -30.80
C GLY A 239 -3.77 -0.66 -31.92
N LEU A 240 -3.38 -1.65 -32.74
CA LEU A 240 -2.46 -1.63 -33.87
C LEU A 240 -0.98 -1.87 -33.53
N ALA A 241 -0.66 -3.16 -33.43
CA ALA A 241 0.53 -3.77 -34.02
C ALA A 241 1.84 -2.98 -33.91
N SER A 242 2.40 -2.92 -32.71
CA SER A 242 3.85 -2.86 -32.53
C SER A 242 4.20 -3.27 -31.11
N ASN A 243 5.10 -4.23 -31.02
CA ASN A 243 5.64 -4.89 -29.83
C ASN A 243 5.64 -4.00 -28.57
N CYS A 244 4.77 -4.37 -27.63
CA CYS A 244 5.26 -4.68 -26.30
C CYS A 244 6.00 -6.03 -26.41
#